data_AF-A0A8C3QNS6-F1
#
_entry.id   AF-A0A8C3QNS6-F1
#
_cell.length_a   1.000
_cell.length_b   1.000
_cell.length_c   1.000
_cell.angle_alpha   90.00
_cell.angle_beta   90.00
_cell.angle_gamma   90.00
#
_symmetry.space_group_name_H-M   'P 1'
#
loop_
_entity.id
_entity.type
_entity.pdbx_description
1 polymer ?
#
loop_
_entity_poly.entity_id
_entity_poly.type
_entity_poly.pdbx_seq_one_letter_code
_entity_poly.pdbx_strand_id
1 'polypeptide(L)'
;MELGAARDSGRSQAPFGIPHLSRASNQHSPPPVPAGNHGSHPSLPAGYGHAAPSTDGGKVFCMLYALLGIPLTLVMFQSLGERINTLVRSLLRRLKRRLGMRRPEVSMANMVTIGFVSCVSTLCVGAAAFSHYENWSFFQAYYYCFITLTTIGFGDYVALQKDQALQTQPQYVAFSFVYILAGLTVIGAFLNLVVLRCWAGPRAPGPRPPRPRPPRR
;
A
#
# COMPACT_ATOMS: atom_id res chain seq x y z
N MET A 1 -63.76 44.03 -31.13
CA MET A 1 -63.68 44.24 -29.67
C MET A 1 -62.24 43.94 -29.30
N GLU A 2 -61.39 44.96 -29.48
CA GLU A 2 -60.86 45.79 -28.39
C GLU A 2 -59.81 45.01 -27.59
N LEU A 3 -58.52 45.29 -27.85
CA LEU A 3 -57.64 46.20 -27.08
C LEU A 3 -57.14 45.52 -25.78
N GLY A 4 -55.87 45.49 -25.40
CA GLY A 4 -54.62 46.09 -25.87
C GLY A 4 -53.45 45.29 -25.24
N ALA A 5 -52.25 45.33 -25.82
CA ALA A 5 -51.12 46.14 -25.33
C ALA A 5 -50.61 45.69 -23.94
N ALA A 6 -49.33 45.43 -23.67
CA ALA A 6 -48.08 45.89 -24.28
C ALA A 6 -46.95 44.95 -23.78
N ARG A 7 -45.95 44.61 -24.62
CA ARG A 7 -44.57 45.15 -24.58
C ARG A 7 -43.68 44.42 -23.55
N ASP A 8 -42.43 44.04 -23.77
CA ASP A 8 -41.46 43.98 -24.87
C ASP A 8 -40.18 43.47 -24.18
N SER A 9 -39.39 42.62 -24.85
CA SER A 9 -37.92 42.67 -24.87
C SER A 9 -37.41 41.34 -25.42
N GLY A 10 -36.81 41.42 -26.61
CA GLY A 10 -36.48 40.27 -27.41
C GLY A 10 -35.07 39.70 -27.20
N ARG A 11 -34.62 39.11 -28.32
CA ARG A 11 -33.24 38.79 -28.72
C ARG A 11 -32.80 37.33 -28.48
N SER A 12 -33.09 36.52 -29.50
CA SER A 12 -32.13 35.89 -30.41
C SER A 12 -30.81 35.31 -29.85
N GLN A 13 -30.51 34.08 -30.32
CA GLN A 13 -29.22 33.35 -30.36
C GLN A 13 -28.87 32.53 -29.11
N ALA A 14 -28.35 31.30 -29.13
CA ALA A 14 -28.11 30.24 -30.12
C ALA A 14 -27.70 28.96 -29.29
N PRO A 15 -27.03 27.91 -29.81
CA PRO A 15 -27.60 26.57 -29.92
C PRO A 15 -26.87 25.49 -29.08
N PHE A 16 -27.28 24.21 -29.25
CA PHE A 16 -26.63 22.98 -28.78
C PHE A 16 -26.74 22.62 -27.28
N GLY A 17 -27.91 22.09 -26.92
CA GLY A 17 -28.15 21.27 -25.73
C GLY A 17 -28.52 19.84 -26.13
N ILE A 18 -27.72 18.89 -25.64
CA ILE A 18 -27.79 17.43 -25.75
C ILE A 18 -29.22 16.85 -25.67
N PRO A 19 -29.65 15.95 -26.57
CA PRO A 19 -30.83 15.13 -26.34
C PRO A 19 -30.47 13.84 -25.60
N HIS A 20 -31.05 13.71 -24.41
CA HIS A 20 -31.29 12.45 -23.72
C HIS A 20 -32.36 11.62 -24.48
N LEU A 21 -32.27 10.30 -24.31
CA LEU A 21 -33.33 9.28 -24.36
C LEU A 21 -33.67 8.54 -25.67
N SER A 22 -33.44 7.23 -25.59
CA SER A 22 -34.38 6.14 -25.89
C SER A 22 -34.89 5.98 -27.32
N ARG A 23 -34.33 4.99 -28.06
CA ARG A 23 -35.14 3.93 -28.69
C ARG A 23 -34.29 2.80 -29.29
N ALA A 24 -34.83 1.59 -29.14
CA ALA A 24 -34.67 0.41 -29.99
C ALA A 24 -33.39 -0.45 -29.85
N SER A 25 -33.36 -1.23 -28.76
CA SER A 25 -32.79 -2.58 -28.74
C SER A 25 -33.62 -3.49 -29.67
N ASN A 26 -32.99 -4.10 -30.68
CA ASN A 26 -33.59 -5.11 -31.54
C ASN A 26 -33.03 -6.49 -31.21
N GLN A 27 -33.77 -7.19 -30.35
CA GLN A 27 -34.17 -8.61 -30.45
C GLN A 27 -33.12 -9.65 -30.92
N HIS A 28 -32.50 -10.33 -29.94
CA HIS A 28 -32.14 -11.76 -30.06
C HIS A 28 -32.39 -12.42 -28.70
N SER A 29 -33.55 -13.07 -28.57
CA SER A 29 -33.95 -13.78 -27.34
C SER A 29 -33.44 -15.23 -27.41
N PRO A 30 -32.67 -15.74 -26.43
CA PRO A 30 -32.44 -17.18 -26.28
C PRO A 30 -33.67 -17.88 -25.65
N PRO A 31 -33.82 -19.21 -25.82
CA PRO A 31 -35.03 -19.94 -25.44
C PRO A 31 -35.27 -19.99 -23.92
N PRO A 32 -36.51 -20.23 -23.46
CA PRO A 32 -36.84 -20.25 -22.04
C PRO A 32 -36.24 -21.47 -21.34
N VAL A 33 -35.52 -21.20 -20.25
CA VAL A 33 -34.96 -22.21 -19.34
C VAL A 33 -36.07 -22.65 -18.38
N PRO A 34 -36.31 -23.97 -18.17
CA PRO A 34 -37.38 -24.43 -17.29
C PRO A 34 -37.14 -23.98 -15.84
N ALA A 35 -38.20 -23.46 -15.22
CA ALA A 35 -38.22 -22.98 -13.85
C ALA A 35 -38.05 -24.15 -12.87
N GLY A 36 -36.82 -24.32 -12.36
CA GLY A 36 -36.47 -25.14 -11.22
C GLY A 36 -36.19 -24.24 -10.02
N ASN A 37 -36.98 -24.43 -8.96
CA ASN A 37 -37.17 -23.54 -7.83
C ASN A 37 -36.08 -23.62 -6.76
N HIS A 38 -35.95 -22.54 -5.98
CA HIS A 38 -35.35 -22.37 -4.65
C HIS A 38 -33.83 -22.21 -4.49
N GLY A 39 -33.44 -21.05 -3.95
CA GLY A 39 -32.17 -20.86 -3.24
C GLY A 39 -31.58 -19.46 -3.33
N SER A 40 -32.07 -18.55 -2.51
CA SER A 40 -31.56 -17.19 -2.31
C SER A 40 -30.09 -17.15 -1.88
N HIS A 41 -29.19 -16.70 -2.76
CA HIS A 41 -27.92 -16.08 -2.36
C HIS A 41 -27.58 -14.92 -3.31
N PRO A 42 -27.30 -13.70 -2.79
CA PRO A 42 -26.84 -12.59 -3.61
C PRO A 42 -25.41 -12.90 -4.09
N SER A 43 -25.24 -13.10 -5.39
CA SER A 43 -23.95 -13.22 -6.05
C SER A 43 -23.20 -11.89 -5.96
N LEU A 44 -22.24 -11.80 -5.04
CA LEU A 44 -21.21 -10.75 -5.04
C LEU A 44 -20.38 -10.84 -6.33
N PRO A 45 -19.84 -9.70 -6.82
CA PRO A 45 -19.19 -9.61 -8.12
C PRO A 45 -17.97 -10.53 -8.22
N ALA A 46 -17.89 -11.21 -9.35
CA ALA A 46 -16.80 -12.07 -9.79
C ALA A 46 -15.42 -11.46 -9.50
N GLY A 47 -14.79 -11.90 -8.42
CA GLY A 47 -13.40 -11.61 -8.08
C GLY A 47 -12.52 -12.81 -8.41
N TYR A 48 -11.69 -12.68 -9.44
CA TYR A 48 -10.46 -13.46 -9.67
C TYR A 48 -10.60 -14.99 -9.82
N GLY A 49 -11.19 -15.44 -10.93
CA GLY A 49 -11.29 -16.85 -11.32
C GLY A 49 -10.67 -17.17 -12.68
N HIS A 50 -9.44 -16.74 -12.98
CA HIS A 50 -8.83 -17.08 -14.27
C HIS A 50 -8.19 -18.49 -14.32
N ALA A 51 -8.00 -19.14 -13.16
CA ALA A 51 -7.57 -20.54 -13.05
C ALA A 51 -7.96 -21.12 -11.68
N ALA A 52 -9.18 -21.64 -11.54
CA ALA A 52 -9.59 -22.40 -10.36
C ALA A 52 -9.80 -23.88 -10.76
N PRO A 53 -9.41 -24.84 -9.92
CA PRO A 53 -9.56 -26.27 -10.24
C PRO A 53 -11.04 -26.65 -10.30
N SER A 54 -11.52 -26.97 -11.50
CA SER A 54 -12.92 -27.34 -11.74
C SER A 54 -13.26 -28.76 -11.25
N THR A 55 -12.26 -29.62 -11.03
CA THR A 55 -12.42 -31.01 -10.62
C THR A 55 -12.44 -31.18 -9.11
N ASP A 56 -13.26 -32.10 -8.58
CA ASP A 56 -13.35 -32.33 -7.13
C ASP A 56 -12.03 -32.84 -6.52
N GLY A 57 -11.28 -33.66 -7.27
CA GLY A 57 -9.91 -34.04 -6.90
C GLY A 57 -8.94 -32.87 -6.87
N GLY A 58 -9.04 -31.93 -7.83
CA GLY A 58 -8.22 -30.72 -7.86
C GLY A 58 -8.51 -29.77 -6.69
N LYS A 59 -9.78 -29.71 -6.24
CA LYS A 59 -10.16 -28.95 -5.03
C LYS A 59 -9.54 -29.54 -3.76
N VAL A 60 -9.59 -30.87 -3.59
CA VAL A 60 -8.98 -31.55 -2.43
C VAL A 60 -7.45 -31.39 -2.44
N PHE A 61 -6.81 -31.52 -3.61
CA PHE A 61 -5.38 -31.27 -3.74
C PHE A 61 -5.02 -29.82 -3.40
N CYS A 62 -5.80 -28.84 -3.87
CA CYS A 62 -5.62 -27.43 -3.54
C CYS A 62 -5.73 -27.16 -2.03
N MET A 63 -6.68 -27.80 -1.34
CA MET A 63 -6.83 -27.69 0.13
C MET A 63 -5.59 -28.22 0.86
N LEU A 64 -5.07 -29.39 0.48
CA LEU A 64 -3.87 -29.97 1.10
C LEU A 64 -2.61 -29.15 0.79
N TYR A 65 -2.49 -28.67 -0.44
CA TYR A 65 -1.39 -27.80 -0.85
C TYR A 65 -1.41 -26.48 -0.08
N ALA A 66 -2.57 -25.86 0.10
CA ALA A 66 -2.70 -24.64 0.90
C ALA A 66 -2.35 -24.88 2.38
N LEU A 67 -2.79 -26.01 2.96
CA LEU A 67 -2.52 -26.37 4.35
C LEU A 67 -1.01 -26.46 4.64
N LEU A 68 -0.22 -27.05 3.74
CA LEU A 68 1.23 -27.16 3.88
C LEU A 68 1.97 -25.92 3.37
N GLY A 69 1.46 -25.30 2.30
CA GLY A 69 2.08 -24.20 1.59
C GLY A 69 2.02 -22.89 2.39
N ILE A 70 0.89 -22.55 3.01
CA ILE A 70 0.75 -21.33 3.82
C ILE A 70 1.78 -21.27 4.97
N PRO A 71 1.89 -22.28 5.87
CA PRO A 71 2.88 -22.21 6.94
C PRO A 71 4.31 -22.22 6.43
N LEU A 72 4.63 -23.00 5.38
CA LEU A 72 5.97 -23.01 4.80
C LEU A 72 6.32 -21.64 4.19
N THR A 73 5.37 -21.02 3.49
CA THR A 73 5.53 -19.69 2.88
C THR A 73 5.72 -18.62 3.95
N LEU A 74 4.97 -18.68 5.05
CA LEU A 74 5.13 -17.76 6.18
C LEU A 74 6.53 -17.88 6.82
N VAL A 75 7.00 -19.10 7.09
CA VAL A 75 8.34 -19.34 7.66
C VAL A 75 9.44 -18.88 6.70
N MET A 76 9.27 -19.13 5.40
CA MET A 76 10.21 -18.67 4.38
C MET A 76 10.26 -17.14 4.33
N PHE A 77 9.10 -16.46 4.34
CA PHE A 77 9.05 -14.99 4.39
C PHE A 77 9.66 -14.41 5.65
N GLN A 78 9.45 -15.03 6.81
CA GLN A 78 10.08 -14.61 8.06
C GLN A 78 11.61 -14.74 7.98
N SER A 79 12.10 -15.89 7.52
CA SER A 79 13.54 -16.17 7.40
C SER A 79 14.22 -15.22 6.40
N LEU A 80 13.57 -14.94 5.27
CA LEU A 80 14.03 -13.98 4.28
C LEU A 80 14.00 -12.56 4.85
N GLY A 81 12.90 -12.18 5.51
CA GLY A 81 12.73 -10.87 6.14
C GLY A 81 13.83 -10.56 7.17
N GLU A 82 14.22 -11.52 7.99
CA GLU A 82 15.29 -11.34 8.99
C GLU A 82 16.67 -11.16 8.35
N ARG A 83 16.98 -11.95 7.32
CA ARG A 83 18.23 -11.81 6.53
C ARG A 83 18.29 -10.46 5.83
N ILE A 84 17.17 -10.03 5.21
CA ILE A 84 17.03 -8.73 4.55
C ILE A 84 17.20 -7.61 5.56
N ASN A 85 16.54 -7.68 6.71
CA ASN A 85 16.67 -6.68 7.76
C ASN A 85 18.11 -6.54 8.25
N THR A 86 18.83 -7.66 8.34
CA THR A 86 20.27 -7.67 8.68
C THR A 86 21.11 -7.04 7.56
N LEU A 87 20.84 -7.35 6.30
CA LEU A 87 21.49 -6.78 5.13
C LEU A 87 21.28 -5.26 5.05
N VAL A 88 20.03 -4.81 5.15
CA VAL A 88 19.62 -3.40 5.14
C VAL A 88 20.28 -2.65 6.29
N ARG A 89 20.27 -3.19 7.51
CA ARG A 89 21.01 -2.61 8.65
C ARG A 89 22.51 -2.55 8.40
N SER A 90 23.10 -3.54 7.73
CA SER A 90 24.52 -3.53 7.36
C SER A 90 24.82 -2.45 6.32
N LEU A 91 23.99 -2.34 5.28
CA LEU A 91 24.09 -1.34 4.21
C LEU A 91 23.90 0.08 4.76
N LEU A 92 22.86 0.33 5.56
CA LEU A 92 22.65 1.60 6.26
C LEU A 92 23.84 1.94 7.16
N ARG A 93 24.40 0.97 7.90
CA ARG A 93 25.61 1.20 8.71
C ARG A 93 26.84 1.51 7.87
N ARG A 94 27.01 0.87 6.70
CA ARG A 94 28.10 1.17 5.76
C ARG A 94 27.92 2.56 5.17
N LEU A 95 26.72 2.92 4.73
CA LEU A 95 26.42 4.24 4.19
C LEU A 95 26.59 5.33 5.24
N LYS A 96 26.13 5.10 6.47
CA LYS A 96 26.33 6.01 7.61
C LYS A 96 27.81 6.18 7.97
N ARG A 97 28.62 5.12 7.83
CA ARG A 97 30.09 5.20 7.96
C ARG A 97 30.72 6.00 6.82
N ARG A 98 30.27 5.81 5.57
CA ARG A 98 30.75 6.57 4.40
C ARG A 98 30.41 8.06 4.51
N LEU A 99 29.23 8.38 5.02
CA LEU A 99 28.77 9.76 5.25
C LEU A 99 29.39 10.39 6.51
N GLY A 100 30.29 9.70 7.22
CA GLY A 100 31.09 10.28 8.31
C GLY A 100 30.28 10.79 9.51
N MET A 101 29.01 10.39 9.65
CA MET A 101 28.12 10.89 10.70
C MET A 101 28.53 10.35 12.09
N ARG A 102 29.51 11.02 12.71
CA ARG A 102 29.97 10.78 14.08
C ARG A 102 28.84 11.18 15.05
N ARG A 103 28.36 10.18 15.80
CA ARG A 103 27.52 10.25 17.01
C ARG A 103 26.33 11.23 16.93
N PRO A 104 25.09 10.75 16.68
CA PRO A 104 23.93 11.59 16.95
C PRO A 104 23.88 11.86 18.45
N GLU A 105 24.02 13.12 18.84
CA GLU A 105 23.71 13.55 20.20
C GLU A 105 22.23 13.27 20.44
N VAL A 106 21.94 12.44 21.44
CA VAL A 106 20.66 11.73 21.57
C VAL A 106 19.63 12.61 22.26
N SER A 107 19.27 13.72 21.63
CA SER A 107 18.05 14.43 21.96
C SER A 107 16.86 13.68 21.36
N MET A 108 15.75 13.61 22.09
CA MET A 108 14.52 12.96 21.64
C MET A 108 14.04 13.53 20.29
N ALA A 109 14.24 14.83 20.06
CA ALA A 109 13.92 15.48 18.79
C ALA A 109 14.79 14.94 17.64
N ASN A 110 16.10 14.80 17.86
CA ASN A 110 17.04 14.32 16.84
C ASN A 110 16.69 12.90 16.37
N MET A 111 16.22 12.02 17.27
CA MET A 111 15.79 10.68 16.91
C MET A 111 14.55 10.66 16.01
N VAL A 112 13.56 11.51 16.29
CA VAL A 112 12.35 11.65 15.45
C VAL A 112 12.73 12.20 14.08
N THR A 113 13.57 13.25 14.02
CA THR A 113 14.06 13.82 12.75
C THR A 113 14.81 12.79 11.92
N ILE A 114 15.70 11.99 12.53
CA ILE A 114 16.42 10.92 11.82
C ILE A 114 15.44 9.86 11.30
N GLY A 115 14.42 9.50 12.07
CA GLY A 115 13.38 8.57 11.64
C GLY A 115 12.59 9.08 10.43
N PHE A 116 12.17 10.34 10.46
CA PHE A 116 11.46 10.98 9.35
C PHE A 116 12.34 11.04 8.08
N VAL A 117 13.60 11.46 8.21
CA VAL A 117 14.56 11.46 7.09
C VAL A 117 14.79 10.04 6.55
N SER A 118 14.85 9.03 7.42
CA SER A 118 14.96 7.63 7.02
C SER A 118 13.74 7.16 6.20
N CYS A 119 12.52 7.53 6.60
CA CYS A 119 11.30 7.20 5.86
C CYS A 119 11.31 7.86 4.48
N VAL A 120 11.57 9.18 4.42
CA VAL A 120 11.63 9.92 3.14
C VAL A 120 12.70 9.35 2.22
N SER A 121 13.90 9.08 2.73
CA SER A 121 14.99 8.50 1.92
C SER A 121 14.62 7.12 1.35
N THR A 122 13.90 6.29 2.12
CA THR A 122 13.44 4.98 1.67
C THR A 122 12.41 5.10 0.54
N LEU A 123 11.49 6.06 0.63
CA LEU A 123 10.53 6.37 -0.44
C LEU A 123 11.23 6.86 -1.70
N CYS A 124 12.21 7.77 -1.57
CA CYS A 124 12.96 8.29 -2.71
C CYS A 124 13.78 7.21 -3.42
N VAL A 125 14.44 6.32 -2.67
CA VAL A 125 15.21 5.20 -3.25
C VAL A 125 14.30 4.24 -4.01
N GLY A 126 13.12 3.92 -3.44
CA GLY A 126 12.12 3.12 -4.14
C GLY A 126 11.62 3.80 -5.41
N ALA A 127 11.23 5.07 -5.31
CA ALA A 127 10.73 5.85 -6.43
C ALA A 127 11.74 5.90 -7.59
N ALA A 128 13.03 6.11 -7.29
CA ALA A 128 14.08 6.11 -8.30
C ALA A 128 14.24 4.72 -8.97
N ALA A 129 14.21 3.65 -8.18
CA ALA A 129 14.31 2.28 -8.72
C ALA A 129 13.09 1.93 -9.59
N PHE A 130 11.87 2.11 -9.07
CA PHE A 130 10.64 1.76 -9.79
C PHE A 130 10.38 2.66 -10.99
N SER A 131 10.75 3.94 -10.94
CA SER A 131 10.68 4.83 -12.11
C SER A 131 11.56 4.31 -13.26
N HIS A 132 12.75 3.79 -12.96
CA HIS A 132 13.65 3.21 -13.97
C HIS A 132 13.15 1.86 -14.51
N TYR A 133 12.66 0.96 -13.65
CA TYR A 133 12.21 -0.37 -14.08
C TYR A 133 10.86 -0.35 -14.82
N GLU A 134 9.88 0.39 -14.29
CA GLU A 134 8.49 0.39 -14.81
C GLU A 134 8.25 1.54 -15.83
N ASN A 135 9.30 2.32 -16.13
CA ASN A 135 9.24 3.52 -16.95
C ASN A 135 8.12 4.50 -16.51
N TRP A 136 7.89 4.58 -15.20
CA TRP A 136 6.94 5.53 -14.61
C TRP A 136 7.59 6.87 -14.33
N SER A 137 6.79 7.93 -14.29
CA SER A 137 7.27 9.22 -13.77
C SER A 137 7.71 9.09 -12.31
N PHE A 138 8.69 9.90 -11.88
CA PHE A 138 9.16 9.88 -10.49
C PHE A 138 8.02 10.09 -9.49
N PHE A 139 7.04 10.94 -9.82
CA PHE A 139 5.87 11.18 -8.99
C PHE A 139 4.96 9.95 -8.87
N GLN A 140 4.68 9.25 -9.97
CA GLN A 140 3.90 8.00 -9.94
C GLN A 140 4.62 6.91 -9.14
N ALA A 141 5.94 6.75 -9.32
CA ALA A 141 6.73 5.79 -8.57
C ALA A 141 6.78 6.14 -7.07
N TYR A 142 6.89 7.43 -6.73
CA TYR A 142 6.83 7.89 -5.35
C TYR A 142 5.47 7.65 -4.71
N TYR A 143 4.38 7.95 -5.44
CA TYR A 143 3.01 7.67 -5.02
C TYR A 143 2.81 6.17 -4.76
N TYR A 144 3.25 5.32 -5.69
CA TYR A 144 3.23 3.87 -5.54
C TYR A 144 3.97 3.40 -4.28
N CYS A 145 5.22 3.86 -4.07
CA CYS A 145 5.99 3.50 -2.87
C CYS A 145 5.29 3.97 -1.59
N PHE A 146 4.72 5.17 -1.59
CA PHE A 146 3.99 5.71 -0.44
C PHE A 146 2.76 4.87 -0.10
N ILE A 147 1.86 4.64 -1.06
CA ILE A 147 0.63 3.85 -0.88
C ILE A 147 0.93 2.40 -0.48
N THR A 148 2.00 1.82 -1.03
CA THR A 148 2.45 0.46 -0.71
C THR A 148 3.00 0.36 0.72
N LEU A 149 3.93 1.24 1.11
CA LEU A 149 4.56 1.16 2.42
C LEU A 149 3.67 1.67 3.56
N THR A 150 2.70 2.54 3.27
CA THR A 150 1.63 2.92 4.21
C THR A 150 0.53 1.88 4.30
N THR A 151 0.63 0.77 3.54
CA THR A 151 -0.34 -0.32 3.49
C THR A 151 -1.76 0.13 3.08
N ILE A 152 -1.88 1.28 2.41
CA ILE A 152 -3.15 1.76 1.84
C ILE A 152 -3.53 0.89 0.65
N GLY A 153 -2.56 0.62 -0.24
CA GLY A 153 -2.69 -0.41 -1.29
C GLY A 153 -3.89 -0.26 -2.23
N PHE A 154 -4.14 0.91 -2.81
CA PHE A 154 -5.26 1.11 -3.76
C PHE A 154 -5.20 0.19 -4.98
N GLY A 155 -4.00 -0.25 -5.38
CA GLY A 155 -3.81 -1.18 -6.50
C GLY A 155 -3.97 -0.55 -7.89
N ASP A 156 -3.99 0.78 -7.97
CA ASP A 156 -4.02 1.54 -9.22
C ASP A 156 -2.64 1.56 -9.93
N TYR A 157 -1.56 1.60 -9.15
CA TYR A 157 -0.20 1.29 -9.59
C TYR A 157 0.26 0.01 -8.90
N VAL A 158 0.62 -0.99 -9.68
CA VAL A 158 1.16 -2.27 -9.19
C VAL A 158 2.42 -2.58 -9.98
N ALA A 159 3.57 -2.50 -9.31
CA ALA A 159 4.80 -3.02 -9.89
C ALA A 159 4.62 -4.54 -10.10
N LEU A 160 5.35 -5.16 -11.03
CA LEU A 160 5.30 -6.61 -11.29
C LEU A 160 4.15 -7.10 -12.20
N GLN A 161 3.30 -6.21 -12.72
CA GLN A 161 2.12 -6.59 -13.55
C GLN A 161 2.26 -6.29 -15.05
N LYS A 162 3.13 -5.37 -15.46
CA LYS A 162 3.08 -4.74 -16.79
C LYS A 162 3.52 -5.62 -17.96
N ASP A 163 4.33 -6.64 -17.69
CA ASP A 163 4.77 -7.62 -18.68
C ASP A 163 4.93 -8.95 -17.96
N GLN A 164 5.12 -10.06 -18.68
CA GLN A 164 5.49 -11.38 -18.14
C GLN A 164 6.82 -11.38 -17.31
N ALA A 165 7.27 -10.23 -16.80
CA ALA A 165 8.39 -9.98 -15.89
C ALA A 165 8.41 -10.89 -14.66
N LEU A 166 7.25 -11.41 -14.23
CA LEU A 166 7.15 -12.41 -13.15
C LEU A 166 7.95 -13.69 -13.47
N GLN A 167 8.06 -14.05 -14.75
CA GLN A 167 8.83 -15.21 -15.24
C GLN A 167 10.13 -14.78 -15.95
N THR A 168 10.13 -13.64 -16.64
CA THR A 168 11.29 -13.19 -17.43
C THR A 168 12.42 -12.59 -16.58
N GLN A 169 12.12 -11.99 -15.41
CA GLN A 169 13.11 -11.31 -14.57
C GLN A 169 12.92 -11.59 -13.07
N PRO A 170 13.32 -12.78 -12.57
CA PRO A 170 13.17 -13.13 -11.15
C PRO A 170 13.97 -12.20 -10.22
N GLN A 171 15.01 -11.53 -10.72
CA GLN A 171 15.80 -10.59 -9.92
C GLN A 171 15.04 -9.30 -9.60
N TYR A 172 14.25 -8.77 -10.53
CA TYR A 172 13.41 -7.59 -10.30
C TYR A 172 12.28 -7.88 -9.30
N VAL A 173 11.68 -9.07 -9.42
CA VAL A 173 10.69 -9.59 -8.47
C VAL A 173 11.27 -9.67 -7.07
N ALA A 174 12.43 -10.32 -6.91
CA ALA A 174 13.11 -10.44 -5.63
C ALA A 174 13.47 -9.07 -5.05
N PHE A 175 14.00 -8.15 -5.87
CA PHE A 175 14.31 -6.78 -5.44
C PHE A 175 13.07 -6.04 -4.92
N SER A 176 11.92 -6.17 -5.60
CA SER A 176 10.66 -5.52 -5.21
C SER A 176 10.16 -6.04 -3.87
N PHE A 177 10.15 -7.37 -3.65
CA PHE A 177 9.81 -7.95 -2.36
C PHE A 177 10.76 -7.51 -1.24
N VAL A 178 12.06 -7.52 -1.51
CA VAL A 178 13.09 -7.06 -0.58
C VAL A 178 12.86 -5.60 -0.19
N TYR A 179 12.54 -4.73 -1.16
CA TYR A 179 12.22 -3.33 -0.93
C TYR A 179 10.99 -3.16 -0.04
N ILE A 180 9.89 -3.86 -0.33
CA ILE A 180 8.65 -3.77 0.46
C ILE A 180 8.90 -4.21 1.92
N LEU A 181 9.57 -5.35 2.13
CA LEU A 181 9.90 -5.85 3.47
C LEU A 181 10.80 -4.88 4.25
N ALA A 182 11.82 -4.34 3.59
CA ALA A 182 12.74 -3.36 4.18
C ALA A 182 12.01 -2.05 4.51
N GLY A 183 11.19 -1.54 3.59
CA GLY A 183 10.43 -0.30 3.75
C GLY A 183 9.40 -0.39 4.88
N LEU A 184 8.66 -1.49 4.98
CA LEU A 184 7.74 -1.75 6.09
C LEU A 184 8.47 -1.79 7.43
N THR A 185 9.69 -2.33 7.48
CA THR A 185 10.49 -2.32 8.71
C THR A 185 10.93 -0.91 9.11
N VAL A 186 11.30 -0.05 8.15
CA VAL A 186 11.68 1.35 8.42
C VAL A 186 10.48 2.16 8.91
N ILE A 187 9.34 2.07 8.21
CA ILE A 187 8.12 2.76 8.61
C ILE A 187 7.61 2.22 9.95
N GLY A 188 7.60 0.90 10.15
CA GLY A 188 7.22 0.29 11.42
C GLY A 188 8.11 0.72 12.59
N ALA A 189 9.43 0.83 12.37
CA ALA A 189 10.35 1.33 13.40
C ALA A 189 10.08 2.81 13.74
N PHE A 190 9.77 3.64 12.73
CA PHE A 190 9.41 5.04 12.93
C PHE A 190 8.07 5.18 13.67
N LEU A 191 7.04 4.46 13.23
CA LEU A 191 5.73 4.43 13.90
C LEU A 191 5.88 3.96 15.34
N ASN A 192 6.64 2.88 15.59
CA ASN A 192 6.90 2.41 16.94
C ASN A 192 7.61 3.48 17.80
N LEU A 193 8.58 4.22 17.23
CA LEU A 193 9.25 5.31 17.94
C LEU A 193 8.28 6.46 18.29
N VAL A 194 7.41 6.85 17.36
CA VAL A 194 6.39 7.89 17.58
C VAL A 194 5.35 7.43 18.60
N VAL A 195 4.84 6.20 18.45
CA VAL A 195 3.89 5.59 19.38
C VAL A 195 4.49 5.51 20.77
N LEU A 196 5.73 5.01 20.92
CA LEU A 196 6.44 5.00 22.20
C LEU A 196 6.60 6.41 22.77
N ARG A 197 6.86 7.42 21.93
CA ARG A 197 6.98 8.81 22.40
C ARG A 197 5.66 9.38 22.91
N CYS A 198 4.55 9.07 22.24
CA CYS A 198 3.20 9.45 22.63
C CYS A 198 2.75 8.73 23.90
N TRP A 199 3.02 7.43 24.01
CA TRP A 199 2.61 6.60 25.15
C TRP A 199 3.50 6.76 26.38
N ALA A 200 4.82 6.94 26.20
CA ALA A 200 5.75 7.00 27.34
C ALA A 200 5.72 8.33 28.11
N GLY A 201 5.03 9.37 27.61
CA GLY A 201 5.00 10.70 28.23
C GLY A 201 6.39 11.29 28.51
N PRO A 202 6.51 12.54 28.99
CA PRO A 202 7.74 12.99 29.62
C PRO A 202 7.95 12.15 30.88
N ARG A 203 8.96 11.27 30.91
CA ARG A 203 9.32 10.55 32.14
C ARG A 203 9.55 11.58 33.24
N ALA A 204 8.69 11.56 34.27
CA ALA A 204 8.93 12.34 35.48
C ALA A 204 10.30 11.95 36.06
N PRO A 205 11.12 12.92 36.53
CA PRO A 205 12.39 12.60 37.16
C PRO A 205 12.13 11.65 38.34
N GLY A 206 12.83 10.52 38.34
CA GLY A 206 12.69 9.50 39.39
C GLY A 206 12.96 10.07 40.79
N PRO A 207 12.47 9.42 41.85
CA PRO A 207 12.66 9.89 43.23
C PRO A 207 14.15 10.11 43.51
N ARG A 208 14.52 11.30 44.00
CA ARG A 208 15.90 11.58 44.41
C ARG A 208 16.29 10.63 45.55
N PRO A 209 17.51 10.07 45.55
CA PRO A 209 17.96 9.23 46.66
C PRO A 209 17.93 10.03 47.99
N PRO A 210 17.69 9.36 49.13
CA PRO A 210 17.69 10.02 50.43
C PRO A 210 19.02 10.71 50.69
N ARG A 211 18.98 11.98 51.14
CA ARG A 211 20.20 12.68 51.56
C ARG A 211 20.82 11.95 52.77
N PRO A 212 22.15 11.79 52.81
CA PRO A 212 22.84 11.27 54.01
C PRO A 212 22.49 12.14 55.21
N ARG A 213 22.11 11.51 56.33
CA ARG A 213 21.91 12.23 57.60
C ARG A 213 23.28 12.72 58.09
N PRO A 214 23.39 13.96 58.60
CA PRO A 214 24.63 14.43 59.19
C PRO A 214 24.97 13.58 60.44
N PRO A 215 26.26 13.37 60.74
CA PRO A 215 26.69 12.60 61.90
C PRO A 215 26.17 13.28 63.19
N ARG A 216 25.52 12.50 64.05
CA ARG A 216 25.18 12.93 65.41
C ARG A 216 26.50 13.12 66.16
N ARG A 217 26.77 14.36 66.60
CA ARG A 217 27.78 14.67 67.62
C ARG A 217 27.31 14.16 68.97
#